data_AF-A0A956YHT4-F1
#
_entry.id   AF-A0A956YHT4-F1
#
_cell.length_a   1.000
_cell.length_b   1.000
_cell.length_c   1.000
_cell.angle_alpha   90.00
_cell.angle_beta   90.00
_cell.angle_gamma   90.00
#
_symmetry.space_group_name_H-M   'P 1'
#
loop_
_entity.id
_entity.type
_entity.pdbx_description
1 polymer ?
#
loop_
_entity_poly.entity_id
_entity_poly.type
_entity_poly.pdbx_seq_one_letter_code
_entity_poly.pdbx_strand_id
1 'polypeptide(L)'
;MGYKIVGWGTAVFFLIITLLTACSVPTADELVGDETAVSPTQEAIEVNLPDLGVAPEFRNNVWLNSDVPVTLADQRGKVVLLEFWTFG
;
A
#
# COMPACT_ATOMS: atom_id res chain seq x y z
N MET A 1 10.05 -3.10 -57.48
CA MET A 1 9.25 -2.04 -56.81
C MET A 1 8.16 -2.72 -56.01
N GLY A 2 8.08 -2.79 -54.69
CA GLY A 2 8.91 -2.34 -53.57
C GLY A 2 8.07 -2.61 -52.32
N TYR A 3 8.27 -3.74 -51.64
CA TYR A 3 7.66 -3.97 -50.32
C TYR A 3 8.42 -3.13 -49.29
N LYS A 4 7.79 -2.06 -48.82
CA LYS A 4 8.31 -1.19 -47.77
C LYS A 4 7.37 -1.27 -46.57
N ILE A 5 7.96 -1.41 -45.37
CA ILE A 5 7.34 -1.21 -44.04
C ILE A 5 6.63 -2.44 -43.41
N VAL A 6 7.14 -3.66 -43.61
CA VAL A 6 6.73 -4.85 -42.82
C VAL A 6 7.97 -5.44 -42.13
N GLY A 7 8.38 -4.85 -41.01
CA GLY A 7 9.54 -5.36 -40.28
C GLY A 7 9.64 -4.82 -38.86
N TRP A 8 9.25 -3.55 -38.65
CA TRP A 8 9.29 -2.96 -37.32
C TRP A 8 8.00 -3.17 -36.53
N GLY A 9 6.84 -3.06 -37.21
CA GLY A 9 5.54 -3.32 -36.59
C GLY A 9 5.35 -4.76 -36.14
N THR A 10 5.88 -5.73 -36.89
CA THR A 10 5.86 -7.15 -36.49
C THR A 10 6.76 -7.41 -35.29
N ALA A 11 7.95 -6.82 -35.23
CA ALA A 11 8.86 -6.95 -34.09
C ALA A 11 8.26 -6.34 -32.80
N VAL A 12 7.62 -5.18 -32.90
CA VAL A 12 6.94 -4.54 -31.76
C VAL A 12 5.71 -5.35 -31.32
N PHE A 13 4.94 -5.88 -32.28
CA PHE A 13 3.79 -6.73 -31.97
C PHE A 13 4.21 -8.04 -31.28
N PHE A 14 5.29 -8.68 -31.74
CA PHE A 14 5.86 -9.85 -31.07
C PHE A 14 6.41 -9.53 -29.67
N LEU A 15 7.06 -8.37 -29.47
CA LEU A 15 7.54 -7.93 -28.16
C LEU A 15 6.40 -7.71 -27.15
N ILE A 16 5.29 -7.12 -27.60
CA ILE A 16 4.09 -6.89 -26.76
C ILE A 16 3.45 -8.22 -26.36
N ILE A 17 3.35 -9.19 -27.27
CA ILE A 17 2.83 -10.53 -26.95
C ILE A 17 3.72 -11.23 -25.91
N THR A 18 5.05 -11.15 -26.04
CA THR A 18 5.96 -11.77 -25.07
C THR A 18 5.87 -11.14 -23.67
N LEU A 19 5.58 -9.84 -23.57
CA LEU A 19 5.37 -9.17 -22.28
C LEU A 19 4.05 -9.57 -21.61
N LEU A 20 2.99 -9.83 -22.38
CA LEU A 20 1.67 -10.21 -21.85
C LEU A 20 1.65 -11.64 -21.28
N THR A 21 2.47 -12.55 -21.79
CA THR A 21 2.52 -13.96 -21.33
C THR A 21 3.44 -14.22 -20.14
N ALA A 22 4.16 -13.20 -19.63
CA ALA A 22 5.13 -13.38 -18.55
C ALA A 22 4.53 -13.37 -17.12
N CYS A 23 3.21 -13.11 -16.98
CA CYS A 23 2.51 -13.19 -15.69
C CYS A 23 1.73 -14.50 -15.54
N SER A 24 2.41 -15.65 -15.58
CA SER A 24 1.87 -16.88 -15.00
C SER A 24 2.61 -17.16 -13.70
N VAL A 25 2.07 -16.64 -12.58
CA VAL A 25 2.53 -16.98 -11.23
C VAL A 25 2.18 -18.47 -11.00
N PRO A 26 3.13 -19.32 -10.60
CA PRO A 26 2.79 -20.67 -10.18
C PRO A 26 1.96 -20.60 -8.90
N THR A 27 0.74 -21.13 -8.95
CA THR A 27 -0.07 -21.41 -7.76
C THR A 27 0.73 -22.36 -6.88
N ALA A 28 1.19 -21.87 -5.73
CA ALA A 28 1.78 -22.68 -4.69
C ALA A 28 0.68 -23.48 -4.00
N ASP A 29 0.24 -24.55 -4.65
CA ASP A 29 -0.38 -25.67 -3.96
C ASP A 29 0.71 -26.66 -3.57
N GLU A 30 0.65 -27.08 -2.31
CA GLU A 30 1.39 -28.20 -1.70
C GLU A 30 2.79 -27.91 -1.11
N LEU A 31 2.79 -27.35 0.11
CA LEU A 31 3.59 -27.88 1.21
C LEU A 31 2.70 -27.98 2.45
N VAL A 32 2.07 -29.13 2.65
CA VAL A 32 1.51 -29.51 3.96
C VAL A 32 2.71 -29.82 4.86
N GLY A 33 3.27 -28.76 5.45
CA GLY A 33 4.19 -28.86 6.57
C GLY A 33 3.37 -29.03 7.84
N ASP A 34 3.39 -30.25 8.38
CA ASP A 34 3.09 -30.49 9.79
C ASP A 34 4.16 -29.79 10.63
N GLU A 35 3.91 -28.52 10.95
CA GLU A 35 4.70 -27.77 11.92
C GLU A 35 3.76 -27.34 13.04
N THR A 36 3.76 -28.09 14.14
CA THR A 36 3.55 -27.53 15.48
C THR A 36 4.67 -26.53 15.80
N ALA A 37 4.72 -25.43 15.06
CA ALA A 37 5.49 -24.25 15.37
C ALA A 37 4.59 -23.37 16.23
N VAL A 38 4.65 -23.55 17.55
CA VAL A 38 4.13 -22.53 18.47
C VAL A 38 5.01 -21.31 18.26
N SER A 39 4.52 -20.38 17.44
CA SER A 39 5.15 -19.09 17.19
C SER A 39 5.27 -18.36 18.53
N PRO A 40 6.48 -17.97 18.99
CA PRO A 40 6.65 -17.21 20.22
C PRO A 40 6.14 -15.76 20.11
N THR A 41 5.40 -15.44 19.03
CA THR A 41 4.88 -14.10 18.73
C THR A 41 3.45 -13.89 19.25
N GLN A 42 2.85 -14.89 19.91
CA GLN A 42 1.40 -14.91 20.15
C GLN A 42 0.98 -14.67 21.61
N GLU A 43 1.74 -13.88 22.37
CA GLU A 43 1.13 -13.06 23.42
C GLU A 43 0.79 -11.71 22.79
N ALA A 44 -0.32 -11.69 22.05
CA ALA A 44 -0.90 -10.44 21.62
C ALA A 44 -1.25 -9.64 22.89
N ILE A 45 -0.61 -8.49 23.07
CA ILE A 45 -1.01 -7.55 24.11
C ILE A 45 -2.43 -7.12 23.74
N GLU A 46 -3.42 -7.71 24.40
CA GLU A 46 -4.82 -7.37 24.21
C GLU A 46 -5.07 -6.01 24.87
N VAL A 47 -4.84 -4.94 24.11
CA VAL A 47 -5.16 -3.58 24.54
C VAL A 47 -6.62 -3.30 24.20
N ASN A 48 -7.49 -3.31 25.21
CA ASN A 48 -8.86 -2.85 25.07
C ASN A 48 -8.88 -1.31 25.00
N LEU A 49 -9.01 -0.76 23.80
CA LEU A 49 -9.12 0.68 23.58
C LEU A 49 -10.60 1.08 23.51
N PRO A 50 -11.10 1.93 24.41
CA PRO A 50 -12.48 2.40 24.35
C PRO A 50 -12.70 3.32 23.15
N ASP A 51 -13.87 3.23 22.52
CA ASP A 51 -14.32 4.23 21.54
C ASP A 51 -14.81 5.47 22.29
N LEU A 52 -14.08 6.58 22.14
CA LEU A 52 -14.40 7.87 22.77
C LEU A 52 -15.17 8.81 21.83
N GLY A 53 -15.67 8.29 20.70
CA GLY A 53 -16.38 9.04 19.68
C GLY A 53 -15.44 9.68 18.65
N VAL A 54 -16.03 10.57 17.85
CA VAL A 54 -15.32 11.18 16.72
C VAL A 54 -14.28 12.19 17.22
N ALA A 55 -13.04 12.05 16.75
CA ALA A 55 -11.99 13.03 16.99
C ALA A 55 -12.40 14.44 16.49
N PRO A 56 -12.30 15.48 17.32
CA PRO A 56 -12.61 16.87 16.93
C PRO A 56 -11.65 17.40 15.85
N GLU A 57 -12.17 18.22 14.93
CA GLU A 57 -11.38 18.76 13.82
C GLU A 57 -10.31 19.77 14.26
N PHE A 58 -9.21 19.84 13.51
CA PHE A 58 -8.16 20.82 13.74
C PHE A 58 -8.62 22.24 13.37
N ARG A 59 -8.20 23.23 14.16
CA ARG A 59 -8.60 24.64 14.00
C ARG A 59 -7.41 25.58 13.82
N ASN A 60 -6.32 25.05 13.26
CA ASN A 60 -5.05 25.74 13.10
C ASN A 60 -5.00 26.51 11.77
N ASN A 61 -4.40 27.70 11.80
CA ASN A 61 -4.20 28.53 10.61
C ASN A 61 -2.84 28.33 9.94
N VAL A 62 -1.88 27.72 10.64
CA VAL A 62 -0.50 27.54 10.18
C VAL A 62 -0.14 26.07 10.27
N TRP A 63 0.47 25.57 9.19
CA TRP A 63 0.95 24.21 9.05
C TRP A 63 2.41 24.23 8.58
N LEU A 64 3.21 23.32 9.10
CA LEU A 64 4.61 23.14 8.71
C LEU A 64 4.73 21.77 8.02
N ASN A 65 5.67 21.65 7.07
CA ASN A 65 5.92 20.42 6.31
C ASN A 65 4.70 19.90 5.53
N SER A 66 3.79 20.79 5.12
CA SER A 66 2.63 20.46 4.28
C SER A 66 2.30 21.64 3.38
N ASP A 67 2.03 21.36 2.11
CA ASP A 67 1.67 22.39 1.12
C ASP A 67 0.21 22.86 1.25
N VAL A 68 -0.63 22.08 1.93
CA VAL A 68 -2.04 22.35 2.19
C VAL A 68 -2.36 22.18 3.68
N PRO A 69 -3.44 22.81 4.19
CA PRO A 69 -3.91 22.54 5.55
C PRO A 69 -4.20 21.06 5.77
N VAL A 70 -3.78 20.52 6.92
CA VAL A 70 -4.10 19.14 7.29
C VAL A 70 -5.45 19.11 8.01
N THR A 71 -6.36 18.26 7.54
CA THR A 71 -7.67 18.02 8.19
C THR A 71 -7.79 16.56 8.60
N LEU A 72 -8.57 16.27 9.65
CA LEU A 72 -8.88 14.89 10.04
C LEU A 72 -9.77 14.18 9.01
N ALA A 73 -10.59 14.93 8.26
CA ALA A 73 -11.38 14.39 7.17
C ALA A 73 -10.50 13.73 6.09
N ASP A 74 -9.37 14.36 5.75
CA ASP A 74 -8.43 13.84 4.73
C ASP A 74 -7.57 12.67 5.24
N GLN A 75 -7.57 12.39 6.54
CA GLN A 75 -6.81 11.27 7.13
C GLN A 75 -7.68 10.02 7.42
N ARG A 76 -8.93 9.99 6.98
CA ARG A 76 -9.78 8.80 7.13
C ARG A 76 -9.14 7.59 6.45
N GLY A 77 -9.26 6.42 7.10
CA GLY A 77 -8.60 5.19 6.67
C GLY A 77 -7.15 5.04 7.12
N LYS A 78 -6.59 6.03 7.83
CA LYS A 78 -5.25 5.96 8.43
C LYS A 78 -5.33 5.98 9.96
N VAL A 79 -4.35 5.36 10.60
CA VAL A 79 -4.10 5.56 12.03
C VAL A 79 -3.32 6.87 12.20
N VAL A 80 -3.83 7.77 13.04
CA VAL A 80 -3.27 9.11 13.26
C VAL A 80 -2.85 9.26 14.72
N LEU A 81 -1.62 9.72 14.94
CA LEU A 81 -1.11 10.13 16.26
C LEU A 81 -1.11 11.66 16.34
N LEU A 82 -1.72 12.20 17.40
CA LEU A 82 -1.66 13.62 17.72
C LEU A 82 -0.77 13.83 18.95
N GLU A 83 0.27 14.64 18.79
CA GLU A 83 1.24 14.94 19.84
C GLU A 83 1.27 16.44 20.12
N PHE A 84 1.02 16.82 21.37
CA PHE A 84 1.11 18.20 21.83
C PHE A 84 2.48 18.44 22.49
N TRP A 85 3.26 19.38 21.94
CA TRP A 85 4.61 19.68 22.42
C TRP A 85 4.95 21.18 22.26
N THR A 86 6.05 21.62 22.87
CA THR A 86 6.59 22.99 22.76
C THR A 86 8.10 22.96 22.47
N PHE A 87 8.65 24.02 21.89
CA PHE A 87 10.01 24.00 21.31
C PHE A 87 11.19 24.07 22.29
N GLY A 88 10.96 24.26 23.60
CA GLY A 88 12.02 24.41 24.60
C GLY A 88 12.59 25.82 24.70
#